data_AF-A0A6N7PFK2-F1
#
_entry.id   AF-A0A6N7PFK2-F1
#
_cell.length_a   1.000
_cell.length_b   1.000
_cell.length_c   1.000
_cell.angle_alpha   90.00
_cell.angle_beta   90.00
_cell.angle_gamma   90.00
#
_symmetry.space_group_name_H-M   'P 1'
#
loop_
_entity.id
_entity.type
_entity.pdbx_description
1 polymer ?
#
loop_
_entity_poly.entity_id
_entity_poly.type
_entity_poly.pdbx_seq_one_letter_code
_entity_poly.pdbx_strand_id
1 'polypeptide(L)'
;MTSAQATYTWSYLLQAVPAPTPAQAALYAIDVAPGDLIERGTRIRSEKILTDLVRFGGITAEFWPKATPAQRKLLLGFSDALLRVFVHAGKRLADLVEQRSLSIEGRERNRAAALAIAEATYAEGMAERERLATTLEGVADHAAGLAERVDKARSRVVDAQTLASSLAALVMLARELIAEAESKVALQLFDGGLTTEDLDASEALAARVKSTSEKAAGARTQGGVTQADLDLQDGICLLYMERVMKAWNRAHEQDPSIPQLMPITTRRLLGTTRRRAAAAEPG
;
A
#
# COMPACT_ATOMS: atom_id res chain seq x y z
N MET A 1 32.32 7.71 20.38
CA MET A 1 31.93 7.50 18.98
C MET A 1 32.08 6.03 18.65
N THR A 2 30.97 5.31 18.44
CA THR A 2 30.79 4.25 17.42
C THR A 2 29.40 3.67 17.62
N SER A 3 28.50 3.94 16.67
CA SER A 3 27.22 3.27 16.54
C SER A 3 27.48 1.81 16.20
N ALA A 4 27.30 0.90 17.15
CA ALA A 4 27.40 -0.53 16.87
C ALA A 4 26.32 -0.92 15.85
N GLN A 5 26.77 -1.37 14.68
CA GLN A 5 25.96 -2.01 13.64
C GLN A 5 25.10 -3.12 14.27
N ALA A 6 23.88 -3.31 13.77
CA ALA A 6 23.04 -4.43 14.15
C ALA A 6 23.73 -5.75 13.77
N THR A 7 24.32 -6.45 14.75
CA THR A 7 25.06 -7.71 14.56
C THR A 7 24.17 -8.86 14.10
N TYR A 8 22.86 -8.79 14.33
CA TYR A 8 21.91 -9.88 14.07
C TYR A 8 20.97 -9.54 12.90
N THR A 9 20.67 -10.55 12.08
CA THR A 9 19.75 -10.46 10.93
C THR A 9 18.68 -11.55 11.01
N TRP A 10 17.58 -11.38 10.27
CA TRP A 10 16.56 -12.44 10.16
C TRP A 10 17.13 -13.75 9.60
N SER A 11 18.04 -13.68 8.63
CA SER A 11 18.71 -14.87 8.08
C SER A 11 19.45 -15.65 9.17
N TYR A 12 20.24 -14.94 9.99
CA TYR A 12 20.91 -15.55 11.14
C TYR A 12 19.92 -16.18 12.13
N LEU A 13 18.86 -15.46 12.49
CA LEU A 13 17.87 -15.94 13.46
C LEU A 13 17.14 -17.19 13.00
N LEU A 14 16.75 -17.25 11.73
CA LEU A 14 16.00 -18.40 11.20
C LEU A 14 16.88 -19.64 11.03
N GLN A 15 18.20 -19.46 10.88
CA GLN A 15 19.17 -20.55 10.93
C GLN A 15 19.38 -21.06 12.36
N ALA A 16 19.47 -20.15 13.34
CA ALA A 16 19.73 -20.49 14.74
C ALA A 16 18.49 -20.98 15.50
N VAL A 17 17.30 -20.51 15.12
CA VAL A 17 16.03 -20.77 15.81
C VAL A 17 15.02 -21.35 14.83
N PRO A 18 14.83 -22.69 14.82
CA PRO A 18 13.91 -23.33 13.90
C PRO A 18 12.46 -22.95 14.23
N ALA A 19 11.55 -23.17 13.28
CA ALA A 19 10.13 -22.91 13.49
C ALA A 19 9.59 -23.64 14.73
N PRO A 20 8.64 -23.04 15.48
CA PRO A 20 7.94 -23.75 16.55
C PRO A 20 7.07 -24.85 15.95
N THR A 21 6.95 -25.98 16.64
CA THR A 21 5.93 -26.98 16.29
C THR A 21 4.53 -26.44 16.57
N PRO A 22 3.47 -27.01 15.96
CA PRO A 22 2.10 -26.57 16.25
C PRO A 22 1.75 -26.64 17.75
N ALA A 23 2.21 -27.66 18.45
CA ALA A 23 2.02 -27.80 19.90
C ALA A 23 2.74 -26.69 20.69
N GLN A 24 3.96 -26.31 20.28
CA GLN A 24 4.69 -25.20 20.90
C GLN A 24 4.02 -23.86 20.62
N ALA A 25 3.53 -23.64 19.40
CA ALA A 25 2.78 -22.44 19.04
C ALA A 25 1.49 -22.31 19.85
N ALA A 26 0.74 -23.40 20.00
CA ALA A 26 -0.47 -23.44 20.83
C ALA A 26 -0.17 -23.19 22.31
N LEU A 27 0.91 -23.79 22.85
CA LEU A 27 1.31 -23.62 24.25
C LEU A 27 1.61 -22.15 24.62
N TYR A 28 2.16 -21.39 23.68
CA TYR A 28 2.51 -19.98 23.88
C TYR A 28 1.55 -19.02 23.19
N ALA A 29 0.40 -19.51 22.70
CA ALA A 29 -0.62 -18.66 22.10
C ALA A 29 -1.03 -17.55 23.07
N ILE A 30 -1.32 -16.38 22.51
CA ILE A 30 -1.74 -15.22 23.29
C ILE A 30 -3.26 -15.24 23.37
N ASP A 31 -3.80 -15.47 24.56
CA ASP A 31 -5.23 -15.46 24.85
C ASP A 31 -5.76 -14.05 25.16
N VAL A 32 -5.29 -13.05 24.42
CA VAL A 32 -5.72 -11.65 24.53
C VAL A 32 -6.65 -11.34 23.37
N ALA A 33 -7.72 -10.59 23.61
CA ALA A 33 -8.69 -10.24 22.59
C ALA A 33 -8.01 -9.48 21.42
N PRO A 34 -8.37 -9.78 20.14
CA PRO A 34 -7.77 -9.10 18.99
C PRO A 34 -7.86 -7.57 19.04
N GLY A 35 -8.94 -7.02 19.59
CA GLY A 35 -9.11 -5.57 19.77
C GLY A 35 -8.03 -4.94 20.65
N ASP A 36 -7.70 -5.58 21.77
CA ASP A 36 -6.66 -5.09 22.69
C ASP A 36 -5.25 -5.20 22.07
N LEU A 37 -5.02 -6.24 21.27
CA LEU A 37 -3.79 -6.43 20.52
C LEU A 37 -3.61 -5.33 19.47
N ILE A 38 -4.66 -5.03 18.70
CA ILE A 38 -4.66 -3.93 17.74
C ILE A 38 -4.42 -2.60 18.45
N GLU A 39 -5.14 -2.30 19.53
CA GLU A 39 -4.96 -1.05 20.28
C GLU A 39 -3.51 -0.89 20.76
N ARG A 40 -2.91 -1.99 21.23
CA ARG A 40 -1.49 -2.00 21.63
C ARG A 40 -0.54 -1.80 20.46
N GLY A 41 -0.81 -2.43 19.32
CA GLY A 41 0.01 -2.36 18.11
C GLY A 41 0.04 -0.97 17.48
N THR A 42 -1.09 -0.25 17.45
CA THR A 42 -1.19 1.10 16.86
C THR A 42 -0.24 2.13 17.51
N ARG A 43 0.29 1.85 18.71
CA ARG A 43 1.10 2.78 19.50
C ARG A 43 2.53 2.94 18.98
N ILE A 44 2.98 2.11 18.03
CA ILE A 44 4.34 2.14 17.49
C ILE A 44 4.35 1.59 16.07
N ARG A 45 5.30 2.07 15.24
CA ARG A 45 5.48 1.53 13.89
C ARG A 45 6.17 0.17 13.93
N SER A 46 5.74 -0.75 13.08
CA SER A 46 6.23 -2.12 12.98
C SER A 46 7.76 -2.21 12.84
N GLU A 47 8.40 -1.31 12.07
CA GLU A 47 9.86 -1.33 11.85
C GLU A 47 10.64 -1.09 13.15
N LYS A 48 10.07 -0.30 14.07
CA LYS A 48 10.67 -0.07 15.39
C LYS A 48 10.59 -1.33 16.25
N ILE A 49 9.49 -2.09 16.17
CA ILE A 49 9.36 -3.38 16.85
C ILE A 49 10.40 -4.35 16.29
N LEU A 50 10.45 -4.50 14.96
CA LEU A 50 11.36 -5.42 14.28
C LEU A 50 12.83 -5.17 14.64
N THR A 51 13.24 -3.89 14.79
CA THR A 51 14.61 -3.53 15.18
C THR A 51 15.01 -4.13 16.52
N ASP A 52 14.21 -3.93 17.56
CA ASP A 52 14.50 -4.48 18.89
C ASP A 52 14.25 -5.99 18.95
N LEU A 53 13.26 -6.50 18.20
CA LEU A 53 12.94 -7.93 18.15
C LEU A 53 14.09 -8.75 17.57
N VAL A 54 14.68 -8.32 16.44
CA VAL A 54 15.87 -8.98 15.86
C VAL A 54 17.03 -8.97 16.85
N ARG A 55 17.24 -7.85 17.54
CA ARG A 55 18.31 -7.71 18.53
C ARG A 55 18.10 -8.64 19.72
N PHE A 56 16.89 -8.67 20.29
CA PHE A 56 16.56 -9.52 21.43
C PHE A 56 16.62 -11.00 21.03
N GLY A 57 16.04 -11.35 19.88
CA GLY A 57 16.11 -12.69 19.31
C GLY A 57 17.56 -13.15 19.15
N GLY A 58 18.45 -12.28 18.67
CA GLY A 58 19.86 -12.61 18.44
C GLY A 58 20.61 -12.89 19.73
N ILE A 59 20.50 -11.97 20.70
CA ILE A 59 21.11 -12.12 22.02
C ILE A 59 20.63 -13.41 22.70
N THR A 60 19.32 -13.64 22.66
CA THR A 60 18.73 -14.82 23.33
C THR A 60 19.09 -16.13 22.65
N ALA A 61 19.07 -16.18 21.31
CA ALA A 61 19.46 -17.35 20.52
C ALA A 61 20.94 -17.71 20.67
N GLU A 62 21.81 -16.71 20.81
CA GLU A 62 23.24 -16.94 21.00
C GLU A 62 23.59 -17.43 22.42
N PHE A 63 22.94 -16.84 23.43
CA PHE A 63 23.24 -17.15 24.84
C PHE A 63 22.57 -18.43 25.33
N TRP A 64 21.28 -18.64 25.01
CA TRP A 64 20.48 -19.73 25.60
C TRP A 64 21.07 -21.14 25.43
N PRO A 65 21.61 -21.54 24.25
CA PRO A 65 22.24 -22.85 24.09
C PRO A 65 23.45 -23.06 25.00
N LYS A 66 24.17 -21.99 25.32
CA LYS A 66 25.42 -22.00 26.13
C LYS A 66 25.16 -21.81 27.62
N ALA A 67 23.93 -21.46 28.02
CA ALA A 67 23.59 -21.15 29.40
C ALA A 67 23.77 -22.38 30.32
N THR A 68 24.46 -22.16 31.44
CA THR A 68 24.68 -23.18 32.48
C THR A 68 23.36 -23.58 33.16
N PRO A 69 23.30 -24.75 33.83
CA PRO A 69 22.10 -25.14 34.58
C PRO A 69 21.64 -24.10 35.62
N ALA A 70 22.60 -23.42 36.28
CA ALA A 70 22.29 -22.36 37.24
C ALA A 70 21.63 -21.14 36.56
N GLN A 71 22.19 -20.67 35.44
CA GLN A 71 21.61 -19.57 34.67
C GLN A 71 20.22 -19.92 34.10
N ARG A 72 20.04 -21.15 33.62
CA ARG A 72 18.73 -21.64 33.15
C ARG A 72 17.68 -21.65 34.26
N LYS A 73 18.08 -21.97 35.50
CA LYS A 73 17.19 -21.91 36.67
C LYS A 73 16.76 -20.47 37.00
N LEU A 74 17.65 -19.49 36.81
CA LEU A 74 17.34 -18.06 36.99
C LEU A 74 16.44 -17.51 35.88
N LEU A 75 16.55 -18.03 34.66
CA LEU A 75 15.70 -17.71 33.51
C LEU A 75 14.32 -18.43 33.59
N LEU A 76 13.71 -18.43 34.77
CA LEU A 76 12.39 -19.02 34.99
C LEU A 76 11.33 -18.34 34.11
N GLY A 77 10.54 -19.15 33.41
CA GLY A 77 9.51 -18.68 32.48
C GLY A 77 10.01 -18.45 31.05
N PHE A 78 11.31 -18.64 30.78
CA PHE A 78 11.87 -18.70 29.44
C PHE A 78 12.15 -20.15 29.02
N SER A 79 12.00 -20.45 27.73
CA SER A 79 12.22 -21.80 27.18
C SER A 79 12.61 -21.72 25.71
N ASP A 80 13.12 -22.84 25.18
CA ASP A 80 13.39 -22.98 23.74
C ASP A 80 12.12 -22.79 22.89
N ALA A 81 11.00 -23.35 23.34
CA ALA A 81 9.72 -23.20 22.66
C ALA A 81 9.22 -21.74 22.66
N LEU A 82 9.40 -21.00 23.76
CA LEU A 82 9.08 -19.58 23.80
C LEU A 82 9.98 -18.77 22.86
N LEU A 83 11.28 -19.08 22.81
CA LEU A 83 12.23 -18.42 21.88
C LEU A 83 11.79 -18.61 20.43
N ARG A 84 11.40 -19.83 20.03
CA ARG A 84 10.89 -20.13 18.68
C ARG A 84 9.65 -19.32 18.35
N VAL A 85 8.66 -19.33 19.24
CA VAL A 85 7.40 -18.59 19.05
C VAL A 85 7.67 -17.09 18.96
N PHE A 86 8.54 -16.55 19.82
CA PHE A 86 8.93 -15.15 19.81
C PHE A 86 9.59 -14.72 18.48
N VAL A 87 10.60 -15.46 18.03
CA VAL A 87 11.34 -15.14 16.78
C VAL A 87 10.42 -15.26 15.56
N HIS A 88 9.61 -16.32 15.49
CA HIS A 88 8.75 -16.56 14.32
C HIS A 88 7.51 -15.64 14.30
N ALA A 89 7.03 -15.17 15.45
CA ALA A 89 6.07 -14.07 15.48
C ALA A 89 6.66 -12.78 14.90
N GLY A 90 7.92 -12.49 15.20
CA GLY A 90 8.62 -11.36 14.60
C GLY A 90 8.88 -11.50 13.10
N LYS A 91 9.24 -12.71 12.63
CA LYS A 91 9.37 -12.99 11.19
C LYS A 91 8.04 -12.78 10.45
N ARG A 92 6.93 -13.25 11.03
CA ARG A 92 5.59 -13.01 10.48
C ARG A 92 5.29 -11.51 10.33
N LEU A 93 5.66 -10.69 11.32
CA LEU A 93 5.53 -9.24 11.21
C LEU A 93 6.38 -8.67 10.08
N ALA A 94 7.63 -9.11 9.94
CA ALA A 94 8.51 -8.68 8.85
C ALA A 94 7.89 -8.99 7.48
N ASP A 95 7.28 -10.17 7.34
CA ASP A 95 6.62 -10.60 6.10
C ASP A 95 5.40 -9.76 5.77
N LEU A 96 4.57 -9.41 6.77
CA LEU A 96 3.43 -8.52 6.57
C LEU A 96 3.87 -7.11 6.14
N VAL A 97 4.96 -6.59 6.70
CA VAL A 97 5.53 -5.28 6.31
C VAL A 97 6.03 -5.31 4.88
N GLU A 98 6.74 -6.37 4.48
CA GLU A 98 7.24 -6.55 3.11
C GLU A 98 6.09 -6.69 2.11
N GLN A 99 5.10 -7.55 2.40
CA GLN A 99 3.91 -7.74 1.56
C GLN A 99 3.13 -6.44 1.38
N ARG A 100 3.01 -5.63 2.44
CA ARG A 100 2.35 -4.33 2.35
C ARG A 100 3.13 -3.35 1.48
N SER A 101 4.45 -3.29 1.61
CA SER A 101 5.31 -2.45 0.78
C SER A 101 5.17 -2.81 -0.71
N LEU A 102 5.25 -4.10 -1.04
CA LEU A 102 5.05 -4.60 -2.40
C LEU A 102 3.64 -4.28 -2.94
N SER A 103 2.62 -4.39 -2.09
CA SER A 103 1.24 -4.05 -2.44
C SER A 103 1.03 -2.54 -2.66
N ILE A 104 1.77 -1.69 -1.95
CA ILE A 104 1.75 -0.22 -2.17
C ILE A 104 2.42 0.09 -3.51
N GLU A 105 3.63 -0.41 -3.75
CA GLU A 105 4.37 -0.17 -4.99
C GLU A 105 3.62 -0.69 -6.23
N GLY A 106 3.01 -1.88 -6.14
CA GLY A 106 2.20 -2.43 -7.22
C GLY A 106 0.97 -1.57 -7.53
N ARG A 107 0.29 -1.06 -6.48
CA ARG A 107 -0.83 -0.12 -6.66
C ARG A 107 -0.39 1.21 -7.24
N GLU A 108 0.75 1.74 -6.83
CA GLU A 108 1.30 2.99 -7.38
C GLU A 108 1.67 2.82 -8.86
N ARG A 109 2.31 1.71 -9.23
CA ARG A 109 2.60 1.38 -10.65
C ARG A 109 1.33 1.25 -11.48
N ASN A 110 0.34 0.51 -10.99
CA ASN A 110 -0.94 0.36 -11.69
C ASN A 110 -1.69 1.68 -11.83
N ARG A 111 -1.64 2.54 -10.80
CA ARG A 111 -2.22 3.88 -10.84
C ARG A 111 -1.51 4.78 -11.86
N ALA A 112 -0.18 4.79 -11.85
CA ALA A 112 0.61 5.56 -12.80
C ALA A 112 0.33 5.13 -14.24
N ALA A 113 0.24 3.81 -14.49
CA ALA A 113 -0.13 3.28 -15.79
C ALA A 113 -1.56 3.68 -16.20
N ALA A 114 -2.54 3.60 -15.29
CA ALA A 114 -3.91 4.01 -15.58
C ALA A 114 -4.03 5.51 -15.88
N LEU A 115 -3.28 6.36 -15.17
CA LEU A 115 -3.22 7.80 -15.43
C LEU A 115 -2.58 8.11 -16.78
N ALA A 116 -1.45 7.46 -17.10
CA ALA A 116 -0.76 7.66 -18.39
C ALA A 116 -1.65 7.24 -19.58
N ILE A 117 -2.37 6.12 -19.45
CA ILE A 117 -3.34 5.68 -20.48
C ILE A 117 -4.47 6.70 -20.61
N ALA A 118 -5.03 7.19 -19.51
CA ALA A 118 -6.10 8.18 -19.53
C ALA A 118 -5.65 9.51 -20.18
N GLU A 119 -4.44 9.98 -19.87
CA GLU A 119 -3.85 11.20 -20.44
C GLU A 119 -3.60 11.05 -21.95
N ALA A 120 -2.99 9.94 -22.39
CA ALA A 120 -2.78 9.66 -23.81
C ALA A 120 -4.11 9.58 -24.57
N THR A 121 -5.10 8.88 -24.02
CA THR A 121 -6.43 8.74 -24.64
C THR A 121 -7.16 10.09 -24.71
N TYR A 122 -7.02 10.94 -23.67
CA TYR A 122 -7.60 12.27 -23.65
C TYR A 122 -6.97 13.17 -24.73
N ALA A 123 -5.64 13.13 -24.90
CA ALA A 123 -4.96 13.87 -25.94
C ALA A 123 -5.38 13.43 -27.35
N GLU A 124 -5.51 12.11 -27.57
CA GLU A 124 -6.04 11.54 -28.81
C GLU A 124 -7.48 12.04 -29.07
N GLY A 125 -8.34 12.00 -28.06
CA GLY A 125 -9.72 12.51 -28.15
C GLY A 125 -9.81 14.00 -28.45
N MET A 126 -8.91 14.82 -27.88
CA MET A 126 -8.85 16.27 -28.17
C MET A 126 -8.46 16.53 -29.63
N ALA A 127 -7.46 15.80 -30.14
CA ALA A 127 -7.03 15.92 -31.53
C ALA A 127 -8.14 15.47 -32.50
N GLU A 128 -8.82 14.36 -32.18
CA GLU A 128 -9.97 13.87 -32.93
C GLU A 128 -11.10 14.89 -33.00
N ARG A 129 -11.43 15.48 -31.84
CA ARG A 129 -12.48 16.49 -31.72
C ARG A 129 -12.19 17.69 -32.60
N GLU A 130 -10.95 18.16 -32.58
CA GLU A 130 -10.54 19.30 -33.41
C GLU A 130 -10.61 18.94 -34.90
N ARG A 131 -10.12 17.75 -35.30
CA ARG A 131 -10.20 17.28 -36.69
C ARG A 131 -11.65 17.27 -37.18
N LEU A 132 -12.56 16.62 -36.44
CA LEU A 132 -13.98 16.55 -36.81
C LEU A 132 -14.63 17.94 -36.87
N ALA A 133 -14.37 18.81 -35.90
CA ALA A 133 -14.90 20.16 -35.90
C ALA A 133 -14.44 20.95 -37.12
N THR A 134 -13.13 20.95 -37.43
CA THR A 134 -12.58 21.62 -38.62
C THR A 134 -13.17 21.08 -39.92
N THR A 135 -13.34 19.76 -40.04
CA THR A 135 -13.97 19.14 -41.21
C THR A 135 -15.41 19.63 -41.40
N LEU A 136 -16.20 19.70 -40.33
CA LEU A 136 -17.59 20.17 -40.40
C LEU A 136 -17.70 21.69 -40.60
N GLU A 137 -16.78 22.48 -40.04
CA GLU A 137 -16.69 23.93 -40.28
C GLU A 137 -16.40 24.24 -41.76
N GLY A 138 -15.58 23.42 -42.43
CA GLY A 138 -15.23 23.60 -43.84
C GLY A 138 -16.40 23.54 -44.83
N VAL A 139 -17.52 22.93 -44.43
CA VAL A 139 -18.76 22.82 -45.23
C VAL A 139 -19.90 23.69 -44.68
N ALA A 140 -19.66 24.48 -43.63
CA ALA A 140 -20.69 25.20 -42.90
C ALA A 140 -21.44 26.24 -43.75
N ASP A 141 -20.77 26.87 -44.73
CA ASP A 141 -21.36 27.88 -45.63
C ASP A 141 -22.37 27.29 -46.62
N HIS A 142 -22.48 25.97 -46.72
CA HIS A 142 -23.38 25.29 -47.64
C HIS A 142 -24.74 24.94 -47.02
N ALA A 143 -24.94 25.15 -45.72
CA ALA A 143 -26.21 24.91 -45.04
C ALA A 143 -26.49 25.97 -43.96
N ALA A 144 -27.66 26.61 -44.04
CA ALA A 144 -28.05 27.64 -43.10
C ALA A 144 -28.06 27.11 -41.65
N GLY A 145 -27.38 27.82 -40.74
CA GLY A 145 -27.28 27.45 -39.33
C GLY A 145 -26.30 26.32 -39.01
N LEU A 146 -25.60 25.74 -40.00
CA LEU A 146 -24.65 24.65 -39.75
C LEU A 146 -23.46 25.10 -38.88
N ALA A 147 -22.91 26.29 -39.11
CA ALA A 147 -21.83 26.84 -38.29
C ALA A 147 -22.18 26.87 -36.78
N GLU A 148 -23.39 27.33 -36.45
CA GLU A 148 -23.88 27.39 -35.06
C GLU A 148 -24.07 25.99 -34.45
N ARG A 149 -24.52 25.03 -35.26
CA ARG A 149 -24.67 23.63 -34.84
C ARG A 149 -23.31 22.99 -34.56
N VAL A 150 -22.29 23.26 -35.39
CA VAL A 150 -20.93 22.77 -35.17
C VAL A 150 -20.34 23.37 -33.89
N ASP A 151 -20.46 24.68 -33.68
CA ASP A 151 -19.94 25.31 -32.46
C ASP A 151 -20.62 24.76 -31.20
N LYS A 152 -21.93 24.52 -31.26
CA LYS A 152 -22.69 23.87 -30.18
C LYS A 152 -22.23 22.44 -29.90
N ALA A 153 -21.98 21.64 -30.93
CA ALA A 153 -21.50 20.26 -30.78
C ALA A 153 -20.06 20.21 -30.27
N ARG A 154 -19.21 21.14 -30.74
CA ARG A 154 -17.84 21.31 -30.28
C ARG A 154 -17.80 21.68 -28.80
N SER A 155 -18.65 22.61 -28.34
CA SER A 155 -18.82 23.02 -26.93
C SER A 155 -17.52 23.28 -26.15
N ARG A 156 -17.61 23.68 -24.89
CA ARG A 156 -16.42 23.84 -24.03
C ARG A 156 -16.07 22.52 -23.35
N VAL A 157 -14.86 22.02 -23.58
CA VAL A 157 -14.31 20.85 -22.90
C VAL A 157 -13.53 21.29 -21.67
N VAL A 158 -13.86 20.72 -20.50
CA VAL A 158 -13.17 20.99 -19.23
C VAL A 158 -12.67 19.72 -18.54
N ASP A 159 -13.12 18.55 -18.99
CA ASP A 159 -12.78 17.24 -18.47
C ASP A 159 -13.06 16.12 -19.49
N ALA A 160 -12.73 14.87 -19.14
CA ALA A 160 -12.92 13.72 -20.03
C ALA A 160 -14.39 13.44 -20.37
N GLN A 161 -15.32 13.78 -19.47
CA GLN A 161 -16.75 13.56 -19.67
C GLN A 161 -17.33 14.54 -20.70
N THR A 162 -16.95 15.81 -20.59
CA THR A 162 -17.30 16.86 -21.55
C THR A 162 -16.61 16.65 -22.89
N LEU A 163 -15.38 16.13 -22.92
CA LEU A 163 -14.71 15.71 -24.16
C LEU A 163 -15.47 14.58 -24.88
N ALA A 164 -15.77 13.49 -24.17
CA ALA A 164 -16.51 12.36 -24.75
C ALA A 164 -17.89 12.79 -25.27
N SER A 165 -18.57 13.67 -24.54
CA SER A 165 -19.88 14.21 -24.95
C SER A 165 -19.78 15.08 -26.21
N SER A 166 -18.73 15.91 -26.30
CA SER A 166 -18.48 16.73 -27.48
C SER A 166 -18.16 15.90 -28.72
N LEU A 167 -17.31 14.87 -28.59
CA LEU A 167 -17.02 13.94 -29.68
C LEU A 167 -18.29 13.23 -30.17
N ALA A 168 -19.10 12.71 -29.24
CA ALA A 168 -20.37 12.07 -29.59
C ALA A 168 -21.33 13.04 -30.31
N ALA A 169 -21.40 14.30 -29.89
CA ALA A 169 -22.24 15.31 -30.54
C ALA A 169 -21.75 15.64 -31.96
N LEU A 170 -20.43 15.76 -32.17
CA LEU A 170 -19.85 15.99 -33.50
C LEU A 170 -20.07 14.79 -34.43
N VAL A 171 -19.89 13.56 -33.93
CA VAL A 171 -20.17 12.33 -34.69
C VAL A 171 -21.65 12.28 -35.09
N MET A 172 -22.57 12.54 -34.16
CA MET A 172 -24.00 12.56 -34.45
C MET A 172 -24.36 13.60 -35.52
N LEU A 173 -23.79 14.81 -35.43
CA LEU A 173 -23.97 15.85 -36.43
C LEU A 173 -23.44 15.41 -37.79
N ALA A 174 -22.23 14.84 -37.84
CA ALA A 174 -21.65 14.33 -39.08
C ALA A 174 -22.52 13.23 -39.72
N ARG A 175 -23.03 12.28 -38.92
CA ARG A 175 -23.93 11.22 -39.39
C ARG A 175 -25.22 11.79 -39.98
N GLU A 176 -25.78 12.82 -39.37
CA GLU A 176 -26.98 13.49 -39.88
C GLU A 176 -26.71 14.13 -41.26
N LEU A 177 -25.58 14.82 -41.41
CA LEU A 177 -25.23 15.50 -42.66
C LEU A 177 -24.97 14.54 -43.81
N ILE A 178 -24.32 13.40 -43.56
CA ILE A 178 -24.05 12.40 -44.61
C ILE A 178 -25.28 11.54 -44.95
N ALA A 179 -26.33 11.55 -44.12
CA ALA A 179 -27.57 10.81 -44.40
C ALA A 179 -28.32 11.39 -45.62
N GLU A 180 -28.17 12.69 -45.88
CA GLU A 180 -28.65 13.34 -47.10
C GLU A 180 -27.60 13.22 -48.22
N ALA A 181 -27.40 12.00 -48.73
CA ALA A 181 -26.29 11.65 -49.63
C ALA A 181 -26.16 12.50 -50.90
N GLU A 182 -27.26 13.06 -51.42
CA GLU A 182 -27.27 13.93 -52.60
C GLU A 182 -27.01 15.41 -52.27
N SER A 183 -26.94 15.77 -50.99
CA SER A 183 -26.65 17.15 -50.58
C SER A 183 -25.20 17.53 -50.90
N LYS A 184 -24.97 18.80 -51.24
CA LYS A 184 -23.62 19.33 -51.49
C LYS A 184 -22.69 19.14 -50.28
N VAL A 185 -23.24 19.23 -49.06
CA VAL A 185 -22.52 18.99 -47.81
C VAL A 185 -22.04 17.53 -47.74
N ALA A 186 -22.94 16.57 -47.92
CA ALA A 186 -22.58 15.14 -47.90
C ALA A 186 -21.53 14.79 -48.96
N LEU A 187 -21.68 15.31 -50.19
CA LEU A 187 -20.73 15.08 -51.27
C LEU A 187 -19.32 15.64 -50.95
N GLN A 188 -19.22 16.84 -50.38
CA GLN A 188 -17.92 17.41 -50.00
C GLN A 188 -17.28 16.71 -48.80
N LEU A 189 -18.08 16.29 -47.81
CA LEU A 189 -17.57 15.51 -46.68
C LEU A 189 -17.02 14.16 -47.15
N PHE A 190 -17.73 13.48 -48.06
CA PHE A 190 -17.29 12.22 -48.65
C PHE A 190 -16.03 12.39 -49.52
N ASP A 191 -15.98 13.40 -50.38
CA ASP A 191 -14.79 13.74 -51.18
C ASP A 191 -13.59 14.11 -50.29
N GLY A 192 -13.85 14.79 -49.17
CA GLY A 192 -12.88 15.09 -48.11
C GLY A 192 -12.45 13.87 -47.28
N GLY A 193 -12.94 12.67 -47.61
CA GLY A 193 -12.53 11.41 -47.00
C GLY A 193 -13.25 11.06 -45.70
N LEU A 194 -14.33 11.74 -45.33
CA LEU A 194 -15.11 11.37 -44.15
C LEU A 194 -15.99 10.15 -44.45
N THR A 195 -15.68 9.02 -43.83
CA THR A 195 -16.43 7.78 -44.01
C THR A 195 -17.25 7.42 -42.76
N THR A 196 -18.18 6.47 -42.90
CA THR A 196 -18.88 5.90 -41.74
C THR A 196 -17.93 5.17 -40.79
N GLU A 197 -16.86 4.56 -41.33
CA GLU A 197 -15.83 3.88 -40.53
C GLU A 197 -15.05 4.86 -39.65
N ASP A 198 -14.74 6.05 -40.19
CA ASP A 198 -14.11 7.13 -39.41
C ASP A 198 -15.01 7.56 -38.25
N LEU A 199 -16.31 7.72 -38.50
CA LEU A 199 -17.29 8.12 -37.48
C LEU A 199 -17.47 7.04 -36.39
N ASP A 200 -17.46 5.77 -36.77
CA ASP A 200 -17.48 4.65 -35.82
C ASP A 200 -16.20 4.63 -34.97
N ALA A 201 -15.04 4.93 -35.56
CA ALA A 201 -13.77 5.04 -34.85
C ALA A 201 -13.76 6.21 -33.85
N SER A 202 -14.28 7.38 -34.24
CA SER A 202 -14.42 8.55 -33.36
C SER A 202 -15.37 8.29 -32.18
N GLU A 203 -16.47 7.57 -32.42
CA GLU A 203 -17.43 7.17 -31.38
C GLU A 203 -16.81 6.17 -30.40
N ALA A 204 -16.06 5.19 -30.91
CA ALA A 204 -15.29 4.27 -30.08
C ALA A 204 -14.24 4.99 -29.23
N LEU A 205 -13.55 6.00 -29.78
CA LEU A 205 -12.61 6.83 -29.05
C LEU A 205 -13.30 7.63 -27.93
N ALA A 206 -14.48 8.21 -28.18
CA ALA A 206 -15.26 8.89 -27.14
C ALA A 206 -15.60 7.95 -25.97
N ALA A 207 -16.00 6.71 -26.27
CA ALA A 207 -16.25 5.70 -25.24
C ALA A 207 -14.96 5.31 -24.48
N ARG A 208 -13.81 5.22 -25.18
CA ARG A 208 -12.51 4.95 -24.54
C ARG A 208 -12.10 6.08 -23.60
N VAL A 209 -12.22 7.35 -24.01
CA VAL A 209 -11.93 8.53 -23.17
C VAL A 209 -12.69 8.46 -21.84
N LYS A 210 -13.99 8.13 -21.91
CA LYS A 210 -14.81 7.96 -20.71
C LYS A 210 -14.32 6.79 -19.84
N SER A 211 -14.19 5.59 -20.39
CA SER A 211 -13.80 4.39 -19.65
C SER A 211 -12.42 4.50 -19.02
N THR A 212 -11.42 5.06 -19.71
CA THR A 212 -10.06 5.18 -19.16
C THR A 212 -9.99 6.20 -18.02
N SER A 213 -10.76 7.28 -18.10
CA SER A 213 -10.89 8.26 -17.01
C SER A 213 -11.54 7.66 -15.75
N GLU A 214 -12.59 6.85 -15.90
CA GLU A 214 -13.25 6.15 -14.79
C GLU A 214 -12.33 5.11 -14.14
N LYS A 215 -11.58 4.35 -14.95
CA LYS A 215 -10.59 3.38 -14.46
C LYS A 215 -9.46 4.05 -13.67
N ALA A 216 -8.96 5.20 -14.14
CA ALA A 216 -7.96 5.98 -13.43
C ALA A 216 -8.48 6.49 -12.07
N ALA A 217 -9.76 6.85 -11.99
CA ALA A 217 -10.41 7.24 -10.73
C ALA A 217 -10.64 6.06 -9.78
N GLY A 218 -10.98 4.88 -10.30
CA GLY A 218 -11.33 3.66 -9.55
C GLY A 218 -10.15 2.83 -9.02
N ALA A 219 -8.92 3.06 -9.48
CA ALA A 219 -7.72 2.31 -9.08
C ALA A 219 -7.30 2.46 -7.59
N ARG A 220 -8.12 3.10 -6.74
CA ARG A 220 -7.85 3.36 -5.32
C ARG A 220 -8.07 2.17 -4.38
N THR A 221 -8.81 1.15 -4.79
CA THR A 221 -9.51 0.28 -3.81
C THR A 221 -9.46 -1.21 -4.16
N GLN A 222 -8.29 -1.87 -4.17
CA GLN A 222 -8.26 -3.35 -4.12
C GLN A 222 -7.09 -3.94 -3.29
N GLY A 223 -7.48 -4.91 -2.46
CA GLY A 223 -6.77 -6.00 -1.75
C GLY A 223 -5.25 -5.95 -1.52
N GLY A 224 -4.85 -5.79 -0.27
CA GLY A 224 -3.50 -6.05 0.27
C GLY A 224 -3.52 -6.17 1.79
N VAL A 225 -2.39 -6.51 2.43
CA VAL A 225 -2.24 -6.50 3.91
C VAL A 225 -2.77 -5.18 4.46
N THR A 226 -3.77 -5.26 5.34
CA THR A 226 -4.40 -4.07 5.91
C THR A 226 -3.56 -3.49 7.04
N GLN A 227 -3.81 -2.24 7.42
CA GLN A 227 -3.19 -1.66 8.62
C GLN A 227 -3.60 -2.45 9.87
N ALA A 228 -4.84 -2.95 9.94
CA ALA A 228 -5.33 -3.72 11.06
C ALA A 228 -4.59 -5.07 11.23
N ASP A 229 -4.21 -5.71 10.11
CA ASP A 229 -3.39 -6.94 10.14
C ASP A 229 -2.00 -6.68 10.75
N LEU A 230 -1.40 -5.54 10.42
CA LEU A 230 -0.13 -5.12 10.99
C LEU A 230 -0.26 -4.76 12.46
N ASP A 231 -1.26 -3.95 12.83
CA ASP A 231 -1.48 -3.54 14.22
C ASP A 231 -1.75 -4.76 15.12
N LEU A 232 -2.52 -5.74 14.65
CA LEU A 232 -2.73 -6.99 15.37
C LEU A 232 -1.40 -7.72 15.62
N GLN A 233 -0.59 -7.88 14.57
CA GLN A 233 0.69 -8.57 14.67
C GLN A 233 1.71 -7.79 15.53
N ASP A 234 1.70 -6.46 15.46
CA ASP A 234 2.51 -5.58 16.30
C ASP A 234 2.17 -5.78 17.78
N GLY A 235 0.88 -5.86 18.14
CA GLY A 235 0.42 -6.17 19.49
C GLY A 235 0.93 -7.52 20.00
N ILE A 236 0.85 -8.56 19.17
CA ILE A 236 1.38 -9.91 19.46
C ILE A 236 2.88 -9.85 19.74
N CYS A 237 3.65 -9.22 18.85
CA CYS A 237 5.10 -9.09 19.00
C CYS A 237 5.48 -8.33 20.27
N LEU A 238 4.78 -7.22 20.58
CA LEU A 238 5.03 -6.43 21.79
C LEU A 238 4.80 -7.22 23.09
N LEU A 239 3.82 -8.12 23.12
CA LEU A 239 3.57 -8.97 24.29
C LEU A 239 4.66 -10.02 24.48
N TYR A 240 5.10 -10.68 23.41
CA TYR A 240 6.22 -11.62 23.51
C TYR A 240 7.51 -10.91 23.90
N MET A 241 7.79 -9.73 23.32
CA MET A 241 8.95 -8.91 23.71
C MET A 241 8.90 -8.57 25.20
N GLU A 242 7.75 -8.11 25.71
CA GLU A 242 7.59 -7.79 27.13
C GLU A 242 7.84 -9.01 28.02
N ARG A 243 7.26 -10.16 27.67
CA ARG A 243 7.41 -11.42 28.42
C ARG A 243 8.87 -11.87 28.47
N VAL A 244 9.54 -11.94 27.33
CA VAL A 244 10.95 -12.34 27.23
C VAL A 244 11.83 -11.36 27.99
N MET A 245 11.64 -10.06 27.78
CA MET A 245 12.42 -9.01 28.43
C MET A 245 12.30 -9.03 29.96
N LYS A 246 11.09 -9.23 30.51
CA LYS A 246 10.89 -9.35 31.97
C LYS A 246 11.68 -10.52 32.56
N ALA A 247 11.60 -11.70 31.93
CA ALA A 247 12.30 -12.89 32.42
C ALA A 247 13.83 -12.69 32.40
N TRP A 248 14.37 -12.18 31.30
CA TRP A 248 15.81 -11.98 31.14
C TRP A 248 16.37 -10.88 32.04
N ASN A 249 15.69 -9.73 32.12
CA ASN A 249 16.17 -8.63 32.95
C ASN A 249 16.10 -8.96 34.45
N ARG A 250 15.09 -9.73 34.89
CA ARG A 250 15.00 -10.21 36.27
C ARG A 250 16.09 -11.24 36.61
N ALA A 251 16.48 -12.07 35.63
CA ALA A 251 17.59 -13.00 35.78
C ALA A 251 18.94 -12.26 35.83
N HIS A 252 19.13 -11.26 34.97
CA HIS A 252 20.32 -10.39 34.96
C HIS A 252 20.56 -9.66 36.29
N GLU A 253 19.49 -9.20 36.95
CA GLU A 253 19.59 -8.59 38.30
C GLU A 253 20.20 -9.52 39.35
N GLN A 254 20.06 -10.85 39.18
CA GLN A 254 20.59 -11.85 40.10
C GLN A 254 21.95 -12.39 39.65
N ASP A 255 22.15 -12.52 38.34
CA ASP A 255 23.40 -12.95 37.72
C ASP A 255 23.71 -12.06 36.51
N PRO A 256 24.61 -11.06 36.67
CA PRO A 256 24.97 -10.13 35.60
C PRO A 256 25.64 -10.78 34.38
N SER A 257 26.05 -12.06 34.45
CA SER A 257 26.55 -12.80 33.29
C SER A 257 25.46 -13.16 32.28
N ILE A 258 24.17 -13.12 32.69
CA ILE A 258 23.02 -13.25 31.80
C ILE A 258 22.79 -11.90 31.09
N PRO A 259 22.69 -11.83 29.76
CA PRO A 259 22.49 -10.58 29.04
C PRO A 259 21.23 -9.80 29.45
N GLN A 260 21.35 -8.47 29.54
CA GLN A 260 20.20 -7.58 29.73
C GLN A 260 19.56 -7.21 28.38
N LEU A 261 18.24 -7.35 28.28
CA LEU A 261 17.45 -6.97 27.11
C LEU A 261 16.88 -5.55 27.30
N MET A 262 17.58 -4.55 26.77
CA MET A 262 17.17 -3.14 26.88
C MET A 262 16.56 -2.60 25.58
N PRO A 263 15.32 -2.09 25.58
CA PRO A 263 14.70 -1.57 24.36
C PRO A 263 15.40 -0.28 23.89
N ILE A 264 15.65 -0.19 22.59
CA ILE A 264 16.20 1.00 21.94
C ILE A 264 15.05 1.77 21.29
N THR A 265 14.37 1.16 20.33
CA THR A 265 13.31 1.76 19.52
C THR A 265 11.93 1.61 20.17
N THR A 266 11.75 0.59 21.00
CA THR A 266 10.52 0.29 21.74
C THR A 266 10.52 0.85 23.17
N ARG A 267 11.52 1.67 23.53
CA ARG A 267 11.73 2.17 24.91
C ARG A 267 10.52 2.90 25.51
N ARG A 268 9.74 3.62 24.69
CA ARG A 268 8.56 4.34 25.18
C ARG A 268 7.46 3.38 25.67
N LEU A 269 7.39 2.17 25.11
CA LEU A 269 6.38 1.17 25.44
C LEU A 269 6.87 0.13 26.45
N LEU A 270 8.15 -0.26 26.34
CA LEU A 270 8.74 -1.35 27.10
C LEU A 270 9.73 -0.88 28.17
N GLY A 271 10.13 0.39 28.16
CA GLY A 271 11.05 0.94 29.14
C GLY A 271 10.43 0.99 30.54
N THR A 272 11.22 0.68 31.55
CA THR A 272 10.84 0.93 32.94
C THR A 272 10.73 2.43 33.17
N THR A 273 9.53 2.95 33.45
CA THR A 273 9.40 4.21 34.18
C THR A 273 10.09 4.02 35.52
N ARG A 274 11.30 4.57 35.69
CA ARG A 274 11.85 4.78 37.04
C ARG A 274 10.82 5.61 37.78
N ARG A 275 10.05 4.95 38.65
CA ARG A 275 9.16 5.61 39.60
C ARG A 275 10.04 6.60 40.36
N ARG A 276 9.70 7.89 40.23
CA ARG A 276 10.31 9.02 40.92
C ARG A 276 10.08 8.82 42.42
N ALA A 277 10.92 8.02 43.06
CA ALA A 277 10.94 7.74 44.49
C ALA A 277 12.33 8.10 45.02
N ALA A 278 12.63 9.40 44.96
CA ALA A 278 13.75 10.06 45.63
C ALA A 278 13.45 11.57 45.64
N ALA A 279 12.32 11.92 46.24
CA ALA A 279 11.95 13.29 46.62
C ALA A 279 10.90 13.18 47.74
N ALA A 280 11.33 12.57 48.84
CA ALA A 280 10.74 12.79 50.16
C ALA A 280 11.94 13.07 51.06
N GLU A 281 12.07 14.33 51.45
CA GLU A 281 13.15 14.86 52.26
C GLU A 281 13.21 14.18 53.64
N PRO A 282 14.39 14.00 54.24
CA PRO A 282 14.48 13.84 55.68
C PRO A 282 14.23 15.21 56.34
N GLY A 283 13.32 15.21 57.31
CA GLY A 283 13.08 16.37 58.19
C GLY A 283 14.23 16.66 59.14
#